data_AF-A0A7W0R8D8-F1
#
_entry.id   AF-A0A7W0R8D8-F1
#
_cell.length_a   1.000
_cell.length_b   1.000
_cell.length_c   1.000
_cell.angle_alpha   90.00
_cell.angle_beta   90.00
_cell.angle_gamma   90.00
#
_symmetry.space_group_name_H-M   'P 1'
#
loop_
_entity.id
_entity.type
_entity.pdbx_description
1 polymer ?
#
loop_
_entity_poly.entity_id
_entity_poly.type
_entity_poly.pdbx_seq_one_letter_code
_entity_poly.pdbx_strand_id
1 'polypeptide(L)' 'MTQDLGLLFHRLNNQLGIILANAELIEAKSSDEPGRARAGQVVLSVLDAMATARQIRLRVKEVSRQESDTTSPD' A
#
# COMPACT_ATOMS: atom_id res chain seq x y z
N MET A 1 10.27 17.12 5.26
CA MET A 1 9.15 16.24 5.68
C MET A 1 8.51 15.50 4.50
N THR A 2 8.17 16.15 3.38
CA THR A 2 7.50 15.50 2.23
C THR A 2 8.35 14.46 1.48
N GLN A 3 9.67 14.66 1.36
CA GLN A 3 10.57 13.68 0.74
C GLN A 3 10.69 12.38 1.55
N ASP A 4 10.72 12.48 2.87
CA ASP A 4 10.81 11.32 3.78
C ASP A 4 9.55 10.45 3.67
N LEU A 5 8.36 11.06 3.68
CA LEU A 5 7.11 10.33 3.49
C LEU A 5 7.01 9.66 2.11
N GLY A 6 7.54 10.30 1.06
CA GLY A 6 7.64 9.70 -0.28
C GLY A 6 8.48 8.41 -0.28
N LEU A 7 9.61 8.42 0.41
CA LEU A 7 10.48 7.24 0.58
C LEU A 7 9.79 6.15 1.40
N LEU A 8 9.08 6.50 2.46
CA LEU A 8 8.30 5.55 3.26
C LEU A 8 7.22 4.86 2.42
N PHE A 9 6.45 5.60 1.61
CA PHE A 9 5.46 5.00 0.71
C PHE A 9 6.09 4.08 -0.34
N HIS A 10 7.26 4.45 -0.86
CA HIS A 10 7.98 3.58 -1.79
C HIS A 10 8.39 2.27 -1.11
N ARG A 11 8.99 2.35 0.09
CA ARG A 11 9.38 1.17 0.87
C ARG A 11 8.19 0.29 1.25
N LEU A 12 7.09 0.90 1.69
CA LEU A 12 5.84 0.20 2.01
C LEU A 12 5.29 -0.55 0.79
N ASN A 13 5.14 0.12 -0.36
CA ASN A 13 4.64 -0.53 -1.58
C ASN A 13 5.56 -1.66 -2.05
N ASN A 14 6.88 -1.51 -1.91
CA ASN A 14 7.83 -2.57 -2.22
C ASN A 14 7.64 -3.80 -1.30
N GLN A 15 7.48 -3.59 0.01
CA GLN A 15 7.22 -4.69 0.94
C GLN A 15 5.88 -5.38 0.66
N LEU A 16 4.83 -4.61 0.36
CA LEU A 16 3.53 -5.16 -0.05
C LEU A 16 3.65 -5.98 -1.33
N GLY A 17 4.40 -5.51 -2.33
CA GLY A 17 4.65 -6.26 -3.57
C GLY A 17 5.37 -7.61 -3.33
N ILE A 18 6.34 -7.64 -2.42
CA ILE A 18 7.03 -8.89 -2.03
C ILE A 18 6.05 -9.85 -1.35
N ILE A 19 5.22 -9.36 -0.43
CA ILE A 19 4.21 -10.19 0.27
C ILE A 19 3.20 -10.74 -0.73
N LEU A 20 2.72 -9.91 -1.67
CA LEU A 20 1.79 -10.31 -2.72
C LEU A 20 2.36 -11.46 -3.56
N ALA A 21 3.57 -11.29 -4.11
CA ALA A 21 4.20 -12.31 -4.94
C ALA A 21 4.41 -13.62 -4.18
N ASN A 22 4.77 -13.55 -2.89
CA ASN A 22 4.89 -14.75 -2.06
C ASN A 22 3.54 -15.43 -1.80
N ALA A 23 2.49 -14.65 -1.54
CA ALA A 23 1.15 -15.19 -1.32
C ALA A 23 0.60 -15.85 -2.59
N GLU A 24 0.73 -15.19 -3.76
CA GLU A 24 0.36 -15.75 -5.07
C GLU A 24 1.13 -17.05 -5.36
N LEU A 25 2.43 -17.09 -5.03
CA LEU A 25 3.25 -18.29 -5.21
C LEU A 25 2.78 -19.45 -4.31
N ILE A 26 2.43 -19.17 -3.06
CA ILE A 26 1.90 -20.17 -2.12
C ILE A 26 0.52 -20.66 -2.61
N GLU A 27 -0.36 -19.75 -3.01
CA GLU A 27 -1.68 -20.09 -3.55
C GLU A 27 -1.57 -21.01 -4.78
N ALA A 28 -0.66 -20.70 -5.70
CA ALA A 28 -0.43 -21.50 -6.90
C ALA A 28 0.20 -22.88 -6.61
N LYS A 29 0.99 -23.00 -5.53
CA LYS A 29 1.76 -24.22 -5.23
C LYS A 29 1.19 -25.08 -4.10
N SER A 30 0.25 -24.57 -3.32
CA SER A 30 -0.27 -25.29 -2.16
C SER A 30 -1.09 -26.51 -2.59
N SER A 31 -0.70 -27.67 -2.07
CA SER A 31 -1.32 -28.97 -2.40
C SER A 31 -2.69 -29.13 -1.71
N ASP A 32 -2.86 -28.54 -0.53
CA ASP A 32 -4.11 -28.60 0.23
C ASP A 32 -4.95 -27.33 0.06
N GLU A 33 -6.28 -27.53 0.07
CA GLU A 33 -7.28 -26.47 -0.08
C GLU A 33 -7.22 -25.42 1.04
N PRO A 34 -7.06 -25.78 2.34
CA PRO A 34 -6.93 -24.77 3.40
C PRO A 34 -5.74 -23.83 3.21
N GLY A 35 -4.59 -24.36 2.77
CA GLY A 35 -3.39 -23.58 2.46
C GLY A 35 -3.62 -22.62 1.30
N ARG A 36 -4.25 -23.08 0.21
CA ARG A 36 -4.64 -22.22 -0.92
C ARG A 36 -5.58 -21.11 -0.50
N ALA A 37 -6.65 -21.44 0.21
CA ALA A 37 -7.65 -20.46 0.66
C ALA A 37 -7.03 -19.38 1.55
N ARG A 38 -6.12 -19.76 2.46
CA ARG A 38 -5.41 -18.81 3.31
C ARG A 38 -4.48 -17.91 2.50
N ALA A 39 -3.78 -18.45 1.51
CA ALA A 39 -2.93 -17.65 0.63
C ALA A 39 -3.74 -16.65 -0.20
N GLY A 40 -4.87 -17.07 -0.77
CA GLY A 40 -5.80 -16.16 -1.46
C GLY A 40 -6.35 -15.05 -0.57
N GLN A 41 -6.64 -15.34 0.71
CA GLN A 41 -7.01 -14.30 1.68
C GLN A 41 -5.89 -13.27 1.91
N VAL A 42 -4.63 -13.70 1.94
CA VAL A 42 -3.48 -12.78 2.05
C VAL A 42 -3.36 -11.94 0.78
N VAL A 43 -3.53 -12.53 -0.42
CA VAL A 43 -3.54 -11.79 -1.69
C VAL A 43 -4.56 -10.65 -1.65
N LEU A 44 -5.82 -10.96 -1.31
CA LEU A 44 -6.88 -9.96 -1.20
C LEU A 44 -6.54 -8.86 -0.18
N SER A 45 -6.05 -9.26 0.99
CA SER A 45 -5.70 -8.31 2.06
C SER A 45 -4.56 -7.37 1.67
N VAL A 46 -3.57 -7.85 0.89
CA VAL A 46 -2.47 -7.02 0.39
C VAL A 46 -2.95 -6.03 -0.66
N LEU A 47 -3.84 -6.45 -1.56
CA LEU A 47 -4.44 -5.55 -2.55
C LEU A 47 -5.21 -4.41 -1.88
N ASP A 48 -6.00 -4.73 -0.84
CA ASP A 48 -6.69 -3.73 -0.03
C ASP A 48 -5.70 -2.79 0.66
N ALA A 49 -4.64 -3.32 1.26
CA ALA A 49 -3.60 -2.51 1.90
C ALA A 49 -2.90 -1.55 0.91
N MET A 50 -2.63 -2.00 -0.32
CA MET A 50 -2.07 -1.15 -1.38
C MET A 50 -3.05 -0.05 -1.79
N ALA A 51 -4.35 -0.35 -1.87
CA ALA A 51 -5.39 0.64 -2.13
C ALA A 51 -5.45 1.69 -1.01
N THR A 52 -5.45 1.26 0.26
CA THR A 52 -5.40 2.17 1.42
C THR A 52 -4.14 3.03 1.42
N ALA A 53 -2.95 2.44 1.18
CA ALA A 53 -1.70 3.19 1.11
C ALA A 53 -1.73 4.27 0.02
N ARG A 54 -2.35 3.97 -1.14
CA ARG A 54 -2.57 4.95 -2.21
C ARG A 54 -3.51 6.08 -1.77
N GLN A 55 -4.61 5.76 -1.10
CA GLN A 55 -5.54 6.77 -0.57
C GLN A 55 -4.87 7.69 0.45
N ILE A 56 -4.09 7.16 1.39
CA ILE A 56 -3.33 7.96 2.36
C ILE A 56 -2.37 8.89 1.62
N ARG A 57 -1.64 8.40 0.62
CA ARG A 57 -0.71 9.23 -0.18
C ARG A 57 -1.41 10.38 -0.89
N LEU A 58 -2.63 10.16 -1.42
CA LEU A 58 -3.42 11.21 -2.05
C LEU A 58 -3.87 12.25 -1.02
N ARG A 59 -4.42 11.81 0.11
CA ARG A 59 -4.92 12.71 1.16
C ARG A 59 -3.80 13.59 1.73
N VAL A 60 -2.61 13.04 1.96
CA VAL A 60 -1.48 13.83 2.45
C VAL A 60 -1.06 14.89 1.43
N LYS A 61 -1.05 14.57 0.12
CA LYS A 61 -0.74 15.56 -0.92
C LYS A 61 -1.77 16.68 -0.99
N GLU A 62 -3.05 16.37 -0.83
CA GLU A 62 -4.12 17.36 -0.77
C GLU A 62 -3.95 18.31 0.41
N VAL A 63 -3.71 17.75 1.61
CA VAL A 63 -3.50 18.55 2.83
C VAL A 63 -2.30 19.48 2.67
N SER A 64 -1.16 18.97 2.18
CA SER A 64 0.03 19.81 1.95
C SER A 64 -0.19 20.92 0.92
N ARG A 65 -1.09 20.74 -0.06
CA ARG A 65 -1.46 21.77 -1.05
C ARG A 65 -2.38 22.83 -0.45
N GLN A 66 -3.33 22.43 0.39
CA GLN A 66 -4.26 23.35 1.05
C GLN A 66 -3.55 24.30 2.04
N GLU A 67 -2.52 23.81 2.75
CA GLU A 67 -1.70 24.64 3.66
C GLU A 67 -0.86 25.69 2.91
N SER A 68 -0.48 25.43 1.66
CA SER A 68 0.29 26.38 0.86
C SER A 68 -0.57 27.51 0.30
N ASP A 69 -1.85 27.24 -0.01
CA ASP A 69 -2.80 28.23 -0.53
C ASP A 69 -3.33 29.19 0.56
N THR A 70 -3.35 28.80 1.84
CA THR A 70 -3.86 29.64 2.95
C THR A 70 -2.82 30.59 3.56
N THR A 71 -1.55 30.47 3.21
CA THR A 71 -0.45 31.23 3.84
C THR A 71 -0.01 32.44 3.00
N SER A 72 -0.80 32.89 2.02
CA SER A 72 -0.54 34.14 1.29
C SER A 72 -1.23 35.31 2.01
N PRO A 73 -0.49 36.24 2.65
CA PRO A 73 -1.07 37.48 3.19
C PRO A 73 -1.15 38.55 2.09
N ASP A 74 -2.21 39.35 2.13
CA ASP A 74 -2.27 40.67 1.47
C ASP A 74 -1.18 41.61 1.99
#